data_AF-A0A7K4LNM5-F1
#
_entry.id   AF-A0A7K4LNM5-F1
#
_cell.length_a   1.000
_cell.length_b   1.000
_cell.length_c   1.000
_cell.angle_alpha   90.00
_cell.angle_beta   90.00
_cell.angle_gamma   90.00
#
_symmetry.space_group_name_H-M   'P 1'
#
loop_
_entity.id
_entity.type
_entity.pdbx_description
1 polymer ?
#
loop_
_entity_poly.entity_id
_entity_poly.type
_entity_poly.pdbx_seq_one_letter_code
_entity_poly.pdbx_strand_id
1 'polypeptide(L)'
;RYASLYFCCAIEDQDNELITLEIIHRYVELLDKYFGSVCELDIIFNFEKAYFILDEFLLGGEVQETSKKNVLKAIEQADLLQE
;
A
#
# COMPACT_ATOMS: atom_id res chain seq x y z
N ARG A 1 -5.32 -12.06 5.40
CA ARG A 1 -6.73 -11.62 5.34
C ARG A 1 -6.92 -10.49 6.34
N TYR A 2 -7.50 -9.37 5.92
CA TYR A 2 -7.84 -8.23 6.77
C TYR A 2 -9.33 -7.94 6.62
N ALA A 3 -10.11 -8.12 7.70
CA ALA A 3 -11.58 -8.11 7.66
C ALA A 3 -12.16 -9.05 6.58
N SER A 4 -12.85 -8.51 5.58
CA SER A 4 -13.41 -9.20 4.42
C SER A 4 -12.43 -9.35 3.25
N LEU A 5 -11.31 -8.62 3.25
CA LEU A 5 -10.37 -8.56 2.14
C LEU A 5 -9.25 -9.60 2.24
N TYR A 6 -8.91 -10.18 1.09
CA TYR A 6 -7.73 -11.01 0.90
C TYR A 6 -6.68 -10.24 0.10
N PHE A 7 -5.46 -10.25 0.61
CA PHE A 7 -4.27 -9.72 -0.05
C PHE A 7 -3.42 -10.92 -0.46
N CYS A 8 -2.93 -10.90 -1.70
CA CYS A 8 -2.15 -11.98 -2.29
C CYS A 8 -0.91 -11.38 -2.95
N CYS A 9 0.25 -11.95 -2.64
CA CYS A 9 1.51 -11.64 -3.31
C CYS A 9 2.08 -12.95 -3.86
N ALA A 10 2.54 -12.90 -5.10
CA ALA A 10 3.36 -13.95 -5.69
C ALA A 10 4.82 -13.50 -5.59
N ILE A 11 5.68 -14.37 -5.07
CA ILE A 11 7.10 -14.11 -4.81
C ILE A 11 7.94 -15.24 -5.38
N GLU A 12 9.24 -15.02 -5.52
CA GLU A 12 10.18 -16.03 -6.00
C GLU A 12 10.49 -17.06 -4.88
N ASP A 13 10.93 -18.27 -5.26
CA ASP A 13 11.18 -19.35 -4.29
C ASP A 13 12.32 -19.01 -3.29
N GLN A 14 13.19 -18.06 -3.64
CA GLN A 14 14.26 -17.54 -2.79
C GLN A 14 13.83 -16.40 -1.86
N ASP A 15 12.65 -15.83 -2.06
CA ASP A 15 12.20 -14.68 -1.31
C ASP A 15 11.74 -15.06 0.10
N ASN A 16 11.89 -14.13 1.02
CA ASN A 16 11.49 -14.36 2.40
C ASN A 16 9.97 -14.14 2.57
N GLU A 17 9.26 -15.19 2.94
CA GLU A 17 7.81 -15.16 3.07
C GLU A 17 7.34 -14.28 4.23
N LEU A 18 8.13 -14.19 5.31
CA LEU A 18 7.82 -13.32 6.45
C LEU A 18 7.98 -11.85 6.09
N ILE A 19 9.01 -11.51 5.30
CA ILE A 19 9.18 -10.15 4.76
C ILE A 19 8.01 -9.82 3.83
N THR A 20 7.58 -10.76 3.00
CA THR A 20 6.42 -10.57 2.12
C THR A 20 5.13 -10.32 2.90
N LEU A 21 4.90 -11.07 3.99
CA LEU A 21 3.77 -10.80 4.88
C LEU A 21 3.86 -9.43 5.55
N GLU A 22 5.06 -8.99 5.92
CA GLU A 22 5.30 -7.64 6.46
C GLU A 22 5.07 -6.56 5.41
N ILE A 23 5.40 -6.79 4.13
CA ILE A 23 5.09 -5.88 3.01
C ILE A 23 3.57 -5.73 2.86
N ILE A 24 2.82 -6.84 2.89
CA ILE A 24 1.36 -6.80 2.85
C ILE A 24 0.82 -6.01 4.06
N HIS A 25 1.33 -6.28 5.27
CA HIS A 25 0.91 -5.59 6.47
C HIS A 25 1.18 -4.09 6.37
N ARG A 26 2.37 -3.72 5.91
CA ARG A 26 2.80 -2.34 5.70
C ARG A 26 1.90 -1.60 4.72
N TYR A 27 1.52 -2.24 3.62
CA TYR A 27 0.60 -1.66 2.66
C TYR A 27 -0.79 -1.40 3.28
N VAL A 28 -1.29 -2.33 4.09
CA VAL A 28 -2.56 -2.13 4.82
C VAL A 28 -2.47 -0.98 5.82
N GLU A 29 -1.36 -0.83 6.54
CA GLU A 29 -1.17 0.33 7.44
C GLU A 29 -1.09 1.66 6.69
N LEU A 30 -0.51 1.68 5.49
CA LEU A 30 -0.47 2.87 4.63
C LEU A 30 -1.89 3.26 4.19
N LEU A 31 -2.68 2.29 3.74
CA LEU A 31 -4.09 2.50 3.40
C LEU A 31 -4.89 3.01 4.60
N ASP A 32 -4.74 2.40 5.78
CA ASP A 32 -5.43 2.79 7.00
C ASP A 32 -5.11 4.23 7.41
N LYS A 33 -3.85 4.62 7.28
CA LYS A 33 -3.39 5.95 7.63
C LYS A 33 -3.78 7.03 6.62
N TYR A 34 -3.87 6.67 5.33
CA TYR A 34 -4.31 7.58 4.27
C TYR A 34 -5.82 7.83 4.33
N PHE A 35 -6.64 6.77 4.40
CA PHE A 35 -8.11 6.89 4.44
C PHE A 35 -8.68 7.25 5.81
N GLY A 36 -7.92 7.00 6.89
CA GLY A 36 -8.34 7.30 8.25
C GLY A 36 -9.40 6.33 8.78
N SER A 37 -8.99 5.11 9.11
CA SER A 37 -9.84 3.94 9.41
C SER A 37 -10.41 3.31 8.14
N VAL A 38 -9.52 2.68 7.36
CA VAL A 38 -9.87 2.15 6.03
C VAL A 38 -10.90 1.03 6.12
N CYS A 39 -11.88 1.07 5.22
CA CYS A 39 -12.81 -0.02 4.97
C CYS A 39 -12.74 -0.50 3.51
N GLU A 40 -13.34 -1.66 3.23
CA GLU A 40 -13.35 -2.23 1.87
C GLU A 40 -13.99 -1.32 0.82
N LEU A 41 -14.99 -0.52 1.22
CA LEU A 41 -15.66 0.42 0.33
C LEU A 41 -14.73 1.56 -0.08
N ASP A 42 -13.86 2.03 0.80
CA ASP A 42 -12.90 3.10 0.46
C ASP A 42 -11.97 2.67 -0.67
N ILE A 43 -11.52 1.41 -0.64
CA ILE A 43 -10.68 0.81 -1.68
C ILE A 43 -11.49 0.59 -2.97
N ILE A 44 -12.76 0.18 -2.88
CA ILE A 44 -13.62 -0.02 -4.06
C ILE A 44 -13.91 1.30 -4.77
N PHE A 45 -14.19 2.37 -4.02
CA PHE A 45 -14.54 3.68 -4.58
C PHE A 45 -13.34 4.52 -5.00
N ASN A 46 -12.16 4.31 -4.39
CA ASN A 46 -10.94 5.06 -4.67
C ASN A 46 -9.79 4.11 -5.04
N PHE A 47 -10.06 3.15 -5.94
CA PHE A 47 -9.08 2.11 -6.29
C PHE A 47 -7.82 2.72 -6.93
N GLU A 48 -7.96 3.82 -7.65
CA GLU A 48 -6.85 4.58 -8.22
C GLU A 48 -5.91 5.13 -7.15
N LYS A 49 -6.44 5.63 -6.02
CA LYS A 49 -5.62 6.09 -4.90
C LYS A 49 -4.91 4.94 -4.22
N ALA A 50 -5.56 3.77 -4.11
CA ALA A 50 -4.89 2.56 -3.62
C ALA A 50 -3.71 2.15 -4.53
N TYR A 51 -3.89 2.21 -5.86
CA TYR A 51 -2.78 1.99 -6.80
C TYR A 51 -1.66 3.02 -6.66
N PHE A 52 -1.96 4.30 -6.49
CA PHE A 52 -0.93 5.31 -6.28
C PHE A 52 -0.12 5.07 -5.00
N ILE A 53 -0.79 4.72 -3.90
CA ILE A 53 -0.12 4.35 -2.65
C ILE A 53 0.76 3.11 -2.85
N LEU A 54 0.28 2.13 -3.63
CA LEU A 54 1.04 0.93 -3.95
C LEU A 54 2.29 1.26 -4.76
N ASP A 55 2.18 2.11 -5.79
CA ASP A 55 3.29 2.50 -6.67
C ASP A 55 4.35 3.33 -5.94
N GLU A 56 3.96 4.13 -4.94
CA GLU A 56 4.91 4.88 -4.12
C GLU A 56 5.63 3.98 -3.10
N PHE A 57 5.02 2.84 -2.75
CA PHE A 57 5.58 1.88 -1.80
C PHE A 57 6.41 0.78 -2.47
N LEU A 58 5.91 0.22 -3.58
CA LEU A 58 6.51 -0.88 -4.34
C LEU A 58 6.75 -0.44 -5.78
N LEU A 59 7.93 -0.77 -6.31
CA LEU A 59 8.25 -0.54 -7.71
C LEU A 59 9.00 -1.73 -8.29
N GLY A 60 8.52 -2.25 -9.41
CA GLY A 60 9.17 -3.36 -10.11
C GLY A 60 9.18 -4.68 -9.32
N GLY A 61 8.26 -4.86 -8.36
CA GLY A 61 8.20 -6.04 -7.49
C GLY A 61 8.98 -5.89 -6.18
N GLU A 62 9.72 -4.79 -6.00
CA GLU A 62 10.58 -4.55 -4.85
C GLU A 62 10.09 -3.37 -4.01
N VAL A 63 10.49 -3.34 -2.74
CA VAL A 63 10.19 -2.21 -1.85
C VAL A 63 11.02 -0.99 -2.26
N GLN A 64 10.34 0.08 -2.68
CA GLN A 64 10.97 1.34 -3.05
C GLN A 64 11.26 2.20 -1.82
N GLU A 65 10.27 2.37 -0.94
CA GLU A 65 10.36 3.22 0.24
C GLU A 65 9.92 2.46 1.50
N THR A 66 10.78 2.47 2.50
CA THR A 66 10.58 1.73 3.75
C THR A 66 9.91 2.58 4.83
N SER A 67 10.00 3.90 4.72
CA SER A 67 9.41 4.86 5.66
C SER A 67 7.95 5.14 5.31
N LYS A 68 7.03 4.67 6.17
CA LYS A 68 5.59 5.00 6.07
C LYS A 68 5.32 6.50 5.94
N LYS A 69 6.12 7.31 6.63
CA LYS A 69 5.97 8.76 6.64
C LYS A 69 6.35 9.39 5.30
N ASN A 70 7.35 8.84 4.62
CA ASN A 70 7.80 9.36 3.33
C ASN A 70 6.77 9.03 2.25
N VAL A 71 6.29 7.78 2.21
CA VAL A 71 5.23 7.35 1.27
C VAL A 71 4.00 8.26 1.39
N LEU A 72 3.45 8.41 2.60
CA LEU A 72 2.26 9.25 2.81
C LEU A 72 2.49 10.71 2.41
N LYS A 73 3.67 11.26 2.74
CA LYS A 73 4.01 12.64 2.35
C LYS A 73 4.11 12.80 0.84
N ALA A 74 4.65 11.81 0.13
CA ALA A 74 4.74 11.84 -1.33
C ALA A 74 3.35 11.77 -1.98
N ILE A 75 2.46 10.91 -1.48
CA ILE A 75 1.07 10.83 -1.93
C ILE A 75 0.32 12.14 -1.68
N GLU A 76 0.43 12.73 -0.48
CA GLU A 76 -0.17 14.04 -0.16
C GLU A 76 0.32 15.13 -1.12
N GLN A 77 1.61 15.13 -1.48
CA GLN A 77 2.16 16.08 -2.44
C GLN A 77 1.67 15.85 -3.87
N ALA A 78 1.53 14.59 -4.28
CA ALA A 78 0.98 14.22 -5.58
C ALA A 78 -0.49 14.63 -5.70
N ASP A 79 -1.28 14.45 -4.64
CA ASP A 79 -2.68 14.86 -4.58
C ASP A 79 -2.82 16.38 -4.74
N LEU A 80 -1.99 17.17 -4.04
CA LEU A 80 -1.97 18.65 -4.15
C LEU A 80 -1.60 19.17 -5.55
N LEU A 81 -0.88 18.38 -6.35
CA LEU A 81 -0.51 18.74 -7.73
C LEU A 81 -1.57 18.33 -8.76
N GLN A 82 -2.44 17.38 -8.40
CA GLN A 82 -3.55 16.94 -9.24
C GLN A 82 -4.78 17.85 -9.10
N GLU A 83 -4.88 18.62 -8.01
CA GLU A 83 -5.86 19.71 -7.80
C GLU A 83 -5.46 21.02 -8.50
#